data_AF-A0A250IUG4-F1
#
_entry.id   AF-A0A250IUG4-F1
#
_cell.length_a   1.000
_cell.length_b   1.000
_cell.length_c   1.000
_cell.angle_alpha   90.00
_cell.angle_beta   90.00
_cell.angle_gamma   90.00
#
_symmetry.space_group_name_H-M   'P 1'
#
loop_
_entity.id
_entity.type
_entity.pdbx_description
1 polymer ?
#
loop_
_entity_poly.entity_id
_entity_poly.type
_entity_poly.pdbx_seq_one_letter_code
_entity_poly.pdbx_strand_id
1 'polypeptide(L)'
;MGAPAIPRLVAGQVLAVDSIRSQTLQLLARGQVSEAIDYWVLATGKDAPAWLLATKTAFETSKQVAGACQGVAKNIHTAFTQLGGKPEFVELTTKTHFIMFKMPGGRDMRLTETGYHVLVRMNGRAYDAYTGSAGMPWAEYMSRAGSRLEIKQTVVDTITRAP
;
A
#
# COMPACT_ATOMS: atom_id res chain seq x y z
N MET A 1 16.68 4.30 46.12
CA MET A 1 16.32 4.36 44.68
C MET A 1 15.84 2.99 44.27
N GLY A 2 14.53 2.79 44.15
CA GLY A 2 13.95 1.51 43.74
C GLY A 2 13.94 1.38 42.22
N ALA A 3 14.47 0.28 41.70
CA ALA A 3 14.39 -0.02 40.28
C ALA A 3 12.91 0.01 39.82
N PRO A 4 12.59 0.62 38.67
CA PRO A 4 11.22 0.62 38.17
C PRO A 4 10.76 -0.82 37.98
N ALA A 5 9.57 -1.14 38.47
CA ALA A 5 8.98 -2.46 38.33
C ALA A 5 8.91 -2.84 36.83
N ILE A 6 9.45 -4.01 36.47
CA ILE A 6 9.54 -4.51 35.09
C ILE A 6 8.23 -4.33 34.29
N PRO A 7 7.03 -4.55 34.85
CA PRO A 7 5.78 -4.32 34.12
C PRO A 7 5.59 -2.88 33.62
N ARG A 8 6.07 -1.88 34.37
CA ARG A 8 5.93 -0.45 34.01
C ARG A 8 6.90 -0.04 32.89
N LEU A 9 8.09 -0.63 32.86
CA LEU A 9 9.04 -0.44 31.76
C LEU A 9 8.52 -1.05 30.46
N VAL A 10 8.00 -2.29 30.53
CA VAL A 10 7.43 -2.98 29.37
C VAL A 10 6.22 -2.23 28.83
N ALA A 11 5.30 -1.79 29.69
CA ALA A 11 4.15 -0.99 29.27
C ALA A 11 4.56 0.33 28.59
N GLY A 12 5.55 1.04 29.13
CA GLY A 12 6.07 2.27 28.52
C GLY A 12 6.71 2.04 27.15
N GLN A 13 7.45 0.95 26.98
CA GLN A 13 8.06 0.58 25.69
C GLN A 13 7.02 0.20 24.64
N VAL A 14 6.00 -0.58 25.01
CA VAL A 14 4.91 -0.96 24.11
C VAL A 14 4.15 0.29 23.64
N LEU A 15 3.77 1.17 24.55
CA LEU A 15 3.09 2.43 24.21
C LEU A 15 3.94 3.33 23.29
N ALA A 16 5.26 3.40 23.52
CA ALA A 16 6.16 4.14 22.65
C ALA A 16 6.20 3.54 21.23
N VAL A 17 6.32 2.22 21.10
CA VAL A 17 6.32 1.54 19.79
C VAL A 17 5.00 1.74 19.04
N ASP A 18 3.88 1.66 19.75
CA ASP A 18 2.56 1.87 19.16
C ASP A 18 2.38 3.31 18.67
N SER A 19 2.94 4.29 19.39
CA SER A 19 2.94 5.70 18.95
C SER A 19 3.76 5.91 17.67
N ILE A 20 4.93 5.26 17.55
CA ILE A 20 5.79 5.33 16.37
C ILE A 20 5.07 4.72 15.16
N ARG A 21 4.50 3.52 15.33
CA ARG A 21 3.76 2.85 14.26
C ARG A 21 2.56 3.66 13.79
N SER A 22 1.75 4.17 14.74
CA SER A 22 0.57 4.98 14.43
C SER A 22 0.93 6.26 13.68
N GLN A 23 1.94 6.99 14.13
CA GLN A 23 2.38 8.22 13.47
C GLN A 23 2.98 7.94 12.08
N THR A 24 3.78 6.88 11.93
CA THR A 24 4.32 6.47 10.64
C THR A 24 3.20 6.08 9.66
N LEU A 25 2.18 5.34 10.14
CA LEU A 25 1.01 4.99 9.35
C LEU A 25 0.25 6.22 8.86
N GLN A 26 0.06 7.22 9.72
CA GLN A 26 -0.63 8.47 9.37
C GLN A 26 0.11 9.24 8.27
N LEU A 27 1.44 9.30 8.33
CA LEU A 27 2.26 9.92 7.30
C LEU A 27 2.12 9.18 5.96
N LEU A 28 2.19 7.84 5.97
CA LEU A 28 1.94 7.05 4.76
C LEU A 28 0.53 7.23 4.21
N ALA A 29 -0.50 7.30 5.06
CA ALA A 29 -1.87 7.50 4.63
C ALA A 29 -2.08 8.85 3.92
N ARG A 30 -1.24 9.85 4.23
CA ARG A 30 -1.21 11.17 3.57
C ARG A 30 -0.30 11.22 2.34
N GLY A 31 0.36 10.11 2.01
CA GLY A 31 1.33 10.03 0.92
C GLY A 31 2.71 10.61 1.23
N GLN A 32 2.97 10.97 2.49
CA GLN A 32 4.21 11.57 2.97
C GLN A 32 5.26 10.48 3.27
N VAL A 33 5.69 9.76 2.22
CA VAL A 33 6.52 8.56 2.37
C VAL A 33 7.92 8.88 2.87
N SER A 34 8.53 9.97 2.38
CA SER A 34 9.85 10.40 2.84
C SER A 34 9.80 10.82 4.30
N GLU A 35 8.79 11.60 4.69
CA GLU A 35 8.60 12.03 6.07
C GLU A 35 8.30 10.85 7.01
N ALA A 36 7.58 9.82 6.53
CA ALA A 36 7.36 8.59 7.29
C ALA A 36 8.67 7.84 7.58
N ILE A 37 9.57 7.78 6.59
CA ILE A 37 10.90 7.17 6.71
C ILE A 37 11.75 7.99 7.69
N ASP A 38 11.81 9.31 7.53
CA ASP A 38 12.60 10.19 8.38
C ASP A 38 12.12 10.14 9.83
N TYR A 39 10.79 10.17 10.03
CA TYR A 39 10.18 10.04 11.34
C TYR A 39 10.55 8.71 12.01
N TRP A 40 10.50 7.59 11.27
CA TRP A 40 10.90 6.29 11.82
C TRP A 40 12.35 6.30 12.29
N VAL A 41 13.27 6.84 11.47
CA VAL A 41 14.70 6.89 11.81
C VAL A 41 14.93 7.75 13.04
N LEU A 42 14.34 8.94 13.08
CA LEU A 42 14.47 9.87 14.21
C LEU A 42 13.87 9.30 15.50
N ALA A 43 12.70 8.66 15.42
CA ALA A 43 12.00 8.15 16.60
C ALA A 43 12.61 6.86 17.16
N THR A 44 13.22 6.03 16.32
CA THR A 44 13.81 4.74 16.73
C THR A 44 15.31 4.78 16.94
N GLY A 45 16.00 5.78 16.38
CA GLY A 45 17.46 5.84 16.32
C GLY A 45 18.10 4.75 15.45
N LYS A 46 17.32 4.15 14.53
CA LYS A 46 17.74 3.04 13.66
C LYS A 46 17.38 3.35 12.21
N ASP A 47 18.07 2.69 11.28
CA ASP A 47 17.69 2.75 9.87
C ASP A 47 16.25 2.28 9.64
N ALA A 48 15.61 2.86 8.62
CA ALA A 48 14.28 2.45 8.21
C ALA A 48 14.30 1.00 7.70
N PRO A 49 13.35 0.16 8.13
CA PRO A 49 13.33 -1.25 7.75
C PRO A 49 13.05 -1.40 6.26
N ALA A 50 13.53 -2.51 5.68
CA ALA A 50 13.43 -2.78 4.24
C ALA A 50 11.99 -2.68 3.71
N TRP A 51 10.98 -3.10 4.49
CA TRP A 51 9.57 -3.01 4.08
C TRP A 51 9.08 -1.55 3.95
N LEU A 52 9.59 -0.64 4.77
CA LEU A 52 9.23 0.79 4.70
C LEU A 52 9.89 1.44 3.49
N LEU A 53 11.16 1.12 3.25
CA LEU A 53 11.88 1.55 2.05
C LEU A 53 11.24 1.00 0.75
N ALA A 54 10.77 -0.24 0.77
CA ALA A 54 10.06 -0.86 -0.36
C ALA A 54 8.71 -0.18 -0.68
N THR A 55 8.14 0.56 0.28
CA THR A 55 6.94 1.37 0.05
C THR A 55 7.24 2.58 -0.81
N LYS A 56 8.39 3.23 -0.60
CA LYS A 56 8.85 4.34 -1.44
C LYS A 56 8.98 3.90 -2.89
N THR A 57 9.59 2.74 -3.12
CA THR A 57 9.79 2.21 -4.47
C THR A 57 8.49 1.75 -5.13
N ALA A 58 7.49 1.34 -4.35
CA ALA A 58 6.19 0.90 -4.86
C ALA A 58 5.43 2.00 -5.63
N PHE A 59 5.70 3.27 -5.33
CA PHE A 59 5.06 4.42 -5.97
C PHE A 59 5.94 5.13 -7.00
N GLU A 60 7.13 4.60 -7.29
CA GLU A 60 7.98 5.15 -8.34
C GLU A 60 7.36 4.94 -9.72
N THR A 61 7.56 5.90 -10.62
CA THR A 61 7.08 5.82 -12.00
C THR A 61 7.62 4.60 -12.76
N SER A 62 8.80 4.10 -12.37
CA SER A 62 9.38 2.86 -12.90
C SER A 62 8.53 1.62 -12.64
N LYS A 63 7.59 1.68 -11.69
CA LYS A 63 6.65 0.60 -11.35
C LYS A 63 5.30 0.72 -12.06
N GLN A 64 5.09 1.78 -12.84
CA GLN A 64 3.90 1.98 -13.67
C GLN A 64 3.99 1.17 -14.97
N VAL A 65 4.14 -0.15 -14.82
CA VAL A 65 4.27 -1.10 -15.93
C VAL A 65 3.29 -2.26 -15.73
N ALA A 66 2.75 -2.77 -16.83
CA ALA A 66 1.88 -3.95 -16.79
C ALA A 66 2.63 -5.15 -16.20
N GLY A 67 1.98 -5.91 -15.34
CA GLY A 67 2.56 -7.11 -14.70
C GLY A 67 3.39 -6.85 -13.43
N ALA A 68 3.72 -5.61 -13.08
CA ALA A 68 4.41 -5.31 -11.80
C ALA A 68 3.47 -5.24 -10.59
N CYS A 69 2.15 -5.33 -10.81
CA CYS A 69 1.14 -5.03 -9.79
C CYS A 69 1.22 -5.95 -8.56
N GLN A 70 1.59 -7.22 -8.70
CA GLN A 70 1.72 -8.16 -7.58
C GLN A 70 2.82 -7.72 -6.60
N GLY A 71 3.98 -7.32 -7.11
CA GLY A 71 5.10 -6.87 -6.28
C GLY A 71 4.79 -5.55 -5.58
N VAL A 72 4.18 -4.60 -6.29
CA VAL A 72 3.73 -3.32 -5.74
C VAL A 72 2.71 -3.54 -4.63
N ALA A 73 1.67 -4.34 -4.91
CA ALA A 73 0.63 -4.65 -3.93
C ALA A 73 1.21 -5.31 -2.68
N LYS A 74 2.13 -6.28 -2.84
CA LYS A 74 2.78 -6.97 -1.71
C LYS A 74 3.59 -6.01 -0.83
N ASN A 75 4.33 -5.08 -1.43
CA ASN A 75 5.13 -4.11 -0.68
C ASN A 75 4.22 -3.16 0.12
N ILE A 76 3.19 -2.61 -0.52
CA ILE A 76 2.22 -1.70 0.12
C ILE A 76 1.47 -2.41 1.25
N HIS A 77 0.96 -3.61 0.99
CA HIS A 77 0.25 -4.40 1.98
C HIS A 77 1.14 -4.69 3.19
N THR A 78 2.38 -5.14 2.95
CA THR A 78 3.32 -5.45 4.03
C THR A 78 3.56 -4.23 4.91
N ALA A 79 3.77 -3.06 4.32
CA ALA A 79 4.02 -1.84 5.08
C ALA A 79 2.84 -1.42 5.94
N PHE A 80 1.62 -1.44 5.39
CA PHE A 80 0.43 -1.14 6.17
C PHE A 80 0.20 -2.17 7.28
N THR A 81 0.41 -3.46 7.04
CA THR A 81 0.30 -4.50 8.08
C THR A 81 1.33 -4.31 9.20
N GLN A 82 2.60 -4.04 8.87
CA GLN A 82 3.67 -3.82 9.88
C GLN A 82 3.42 -2.60 10.76
N LEU A 83 2.65 -1.64 10.26
CA LEU A 83 2.26 -0.42 10.95
C LEU A 83 0.92 -0.55 11.69
N GLY A 84 0.30 -1.74 11.72
CA GLY A 84 -0.97 -2.00 12.41
C GLY A 84 -2.22 -1.59 11.62
N GLY A 85 -2.07 -1.28 10.33
CA GLY A 85 -3.19 -1.10 9.41
C GLY A 85 -3.91 -2.40 9.08
N LYS A 86 -5.07 -2.28 8.44
CA LYS A 86 -5.87 -3.41 7.94
C LYS A 86 -6.00 -3.34 6.41
N PRO A 87 -4.89 -3.49 5.67
CA PRO A 87 -4.94 -3.54 4.21
C PRO A 87 -5.63 -4.83 3.75
N GLU A 88 -6.29 -4.73 2.60
CA GLU A 88 -6.90 -5.86 1.90
C GLU A 88 -6.25 -5.96 0.52
N PHE A 89 -5.92 -7.16 0.06
CA PHE A 89 -5.67 -7.36 -1.36
C PHE A 89 -6.99 -7.39 -2.11
N VAL A 90 -7.07 -6.65 -3.21
CA VAL A 90 -8.21 -6.68 -4.12
C VAL A 90 -7.74 -7.12 -5.49
N GLU A 91 -8.25 -8.25 -5.95
CA GLU A 91 -8.04 -8.74 -7.30
C GLU A 91 -9.14 -8.23 -8.23
N LEU A 92 -8.71 -7.64 -9.34
CA LEU A 92 -9.56 -7.22 -10.45
C LEU A 92 -9.34 -8.19 -11.60
N THR A 93 -10.41 -8.86 -12.00
CA THR A 93 -10.38 -9.84 -13.09
C THR A 93 -11.41 -9.52 -14.15
N THR A 94 -11.04 -9.70 -15.40
CA THR A 94 -11.98 -9.61 -16.53
C THR A 94 -11.72 -10.74 -17.51
N LYS A 95 -12.73 -11.11 -18.30
CA LYS A 95 -12.61 -12.17 -19.31
C LYS A 95 -11.82 -11.72 -20.54
N THR A 96 -11.59 -10.42 -20.71
CA THR A 96 -10.69 -9.88 -21.74
C THR A 96 -9.26 -9.79 -21.26
N HIS A 97 -8.31 -9.66 -22.18
CA HIS A 97 -6.90 -9.54 -21.84
C HIS A 97 -6.53 -8.18 -21.21
N PHE A 98 -7.38 -7.14 -21.34
CA PHE A 98 -6.99 -5.78 -20.93
C PHE A 98 -7.92 -5.20 -19.88
N ILE A 99 -7.32 -4.56 -18.88
CA ILE A 99 -7.95 -3.55 -18.03
C ILE A 99 -7.19 -2.25 -18.27
N MET A 100 -7.92 -1.22 -18.70
CA MET A 100 -7.41 0.12 -18.91
C MET A 100 -7.66 0.98 -17.67
N PHE A 101 -6.80 1.96 -17.43
CA PHE A 101 -6.95 2.94 -16.37
C PHE A 101 -6.75 4.34 -16.91
N LYS A 102 -7.72 5.21 -16.64
CA LYS A 102 -7.69 6.60 -17.09
C LYS A 102 -6.91 7.46 -16.11
N MET A 103 -5.75 7.97 -16.52
CA MET A 103 -4.92 8.86 -15.72
C MET A 103 -5.49 10.29 -15.68
N PRO A 104 -5.15 11.08 -14.63
CA PRO A 104 -5.30 12.53 -14.69
C PRO A 104 -4.66 13.08 -15.96
N GLY A 105 -5.38 13.90 -16.73
CA GLY A 105 -4.94 14.39 -18.04
C GLY A 105 -5.41 13.57 -19.24
N GLY A 106 -6.23 12.53 -19.03
CA GLY A 106 -6.94 11.82 -20.10
C GLY A 106 -6.13 10.76 -20.83
N ARG A 107 -4.89 10.49 -20.39
CA ARG A 107 -4.07 9.40 -20.91
C ARG A 107 -4.57 8.05 -20.37
N ASP A 108 -4.79 7.09 -21.26
CA ASP A 108 -5.11 5.72 -20.86
C ASP A 108 -3.84 4.89 -20.64
N MET A 109 -3.80 4.15 -19.54
CA MET A 109 -2.73 3.22 -19.20
C MET A 109 -3.26 1.79 -19.11
N ARG A 110 -2.43 0.81 -19.46
CA ARG A 110 -2.78 -0.61 -19.32
C ARG A 110 -2.39 -1.08 -17.93
N LEU A 111 -3.37 -1.51 -17.13
CA LEU A 111 -3.10 -2.13 -15.82
C LEU A 111 -2.62 -3.57 -15.96
N THR A 112 -3.09 -4.27 -16.99
CA THR A 112 -2.81 -5.69 -17.24
C THR A 112 -2.93 -6.04 -18.72
N GLU A 113 -2.21 -7.08 -19.11
CA GLU A 113 -2.27 -7.74 -20.43
C GLU A 113 -2.88 -9.14 -20.35
N THR A 114 -3.24 -9.62 -19.15
CA THR A 114 -3.80 -10.96 -18.91
C THR A 114 -5.21 -10.93 -18.35
N GLY A 115 -5.82 -9.75 -18.25
CA GLY A 115 -7.10 -9.53 -17.60
C GLY A 115 -7.08 -9.67 -16.07
N TYR A 116 -5.89 -9.75 -15.47
CA TYR A 116 -5.69 -9.86 -14.01
C TYR A 116 -4.86 -8.69 -13.49
N HIS A 117 -5.37 -7.98 -12.50
CA HIS A 117 -4.67 -6.91 -11.81
C HIS A 117 -4.92 -7.03 -10.30
N VAL A 118 -3.93 -6.72 -9.48
CA VAL A 118 -4.06 -6.75 -8.02
C VAL A 118 -3.55 -5.45 -7.43
N LEU A 119 -4.25 -4.96 -6.42
CA LEU A 119 -3.92 -3.75 -5.69
C LEU A 119 -4.28 -3.88 -4.21
N VAL A 120 -3.94 -2.86 -3.42
CA VAL A 120 -4.26 -2.81 -1.99
C VAL A 120 -5.42 -1.84 -1.75
N ARG A 121 -6.37 -2.22 -0.90
CA ARG A 121 -7.41 -1.34 -0.38
C ARG A 121 -7.24 -1.15 1.11
N MET A 122 -7.32 0.09 1.59
CA MET A 122 -7.33 0.40 3.02
C MET A 122 -8.08 1.71 3.24
N ASN A 123 -8.95 1.77 4.26
CA ASN A 123 -9.71 2.98 4.64
C ASN A 123 -10.45 3.65 3.46
N GLY A 124 -11.06 2.84 2.59
CA GLY A 124 -11.80 3.32 1.42
C GLY A 124 -10.93 3.88 0.28
N ARG A 125 -9.61 3.64 0.31
CA ARG A 125 -8.68 4.07 -0.74
C ARG A 125 -8.01 2.88 -1.41
N ALA A 126 -7.84 2.97 -2.72
CA ALA A 126 -7.01 2.13 -3.57
C ALA A 126 -5.55 2.60 -3.53
N TYR A 127 -4.62 1.66 -3.45
CA TYR A 127 -3.19 1.87 -3.53
C TYR A 127 -2.59 0.93 -4.57
N ASP A 128 -2.05 1.53 -5.63
CA ASP A 128 -1.27 0.88 -6.67
C ASP A 128 -0.15 1.82 -7.15
N ALA A 129 0.58 1.44 -8.22
CA ALA A 129 1.64 2.26 -8.79
C ALA A 129 1.13 3.56 -9.48
N TYR A 130 -0.16 3.63 -9.83
CA TYR A 130 -0.80 4.70 -10.59
C TYR A 130 -1.56 5.71 -9.70
N THR A 131 -1.93 5.32 -8.47
CA THR A 131 -2.67 6.17 -7.52
C THR A 131 -1.79 7.16 -6.78
N GLY A 132 -0.46 6.98 -6.84
CA GLY A 132 0.49 7.69 -5.99
C GLY A 132 0.41 7.25 -4.52
N SER A 133 1.31 7.80 -3.70
CA SER A 133 1.50 7.37 -2.31
C SER A 133 0.33 7.67 -1.38
N ALA A 134 -0.46 8.70 -1.66
CA ALA A 134 -1.66 9.01 -0.88
C ALA A 134 -2.82 8.05 -1.19
N GLY A 135 -2.68 7.19 -2.20
CA GLY A 135 -3.77 6.39 -2.74
C GLY A 135 -4.88 7.24 -3.37
N MET A 136 -5.89 6.57 -3.90
CA MET A 136 -7.05 7.18 -4.56
C MET A 136 -8.34 6.70 -3.89
N PRO A 137 -9.38 7.53 -3.72
CA PRO A 137 -10.69 7.05 -3.27
C PRO A 137 -11.15 5.85 -4.10
N TRP A 138 -11.65 4.80 -3.44
CA TRP A 138 -12.02 3.54 -4.11
C TRP A 138 -13.02 3.74 -5.25
N ALA A 139 -14.05 4.58 -5.03
CA ALA A 139 -15.04 4.90 -6.05
C ALA A 139 -14.42 5.60 -7.26
N GLU A 140 -13.46 6.51 -7.03
CA GLU A 140 -12.75 7.19 -8.11
C GLU A 140 -11.87 6.20 -8.89
N TYR A 141 -11.16 5.31 -8.19
CA TYR A 141 -10.33 4.27 -8.80
C TYR A 141 -11.17 3.37 -9.72
N MET A 142 -12.29 2.86 -9.23
CA MET A 142 -13.18 2.01 -10.03
C MET A 142 -13.85 2.77 -11.18
N SER A 143 -14.10 4.07 -11.05
CA SER A 143 -14.60 4.89 -12.16
C SER A 143 -13.58 5.08 -13.30
N ARG A 144 -12.29 4.94 -13.00
CA ARG A 144 -11.18 5.08 -13.96
C ARG A 144 -10.74 3.74 -14.54
N ALA A 145 -11.00 2.65 -13.84
CA ALA A 145 -10.75 1.30 -14.32
C ALA A 145 -11.84 0.88 -15.32
N GLY A 146 -11.44 0.55 -16.55
CA GLY A 146 -12.35 0.19 -17.64
C GLY A 146 -11.90 -1.07 -18.35
N SER A 147 -12.86 -1.90 -18.74
CA SER A 147 -12.67 -3.06 -19.62
C SER A 147 -13.87 -3.17 -20.56
N ARG A 148 -13.70 -3.87 -21.68
CA ARG A 148 -14.82 -4.17 -22.61
C ARG A 148 -15.85 -5.11 -21.98
N LEU A 149 -15.40 -5.97 -21.07
CA LEU A 149 -16.26 -6.85 -20.29
C LEU A 149 -16.21 -6.44 -18.83
N GLU A 150 -17.19 -6.93 -18.06
CA GLU A 150 -17.26 -6.69 -16.62
C GLU A 150 -15.92 -6.98 -15.92
N ILE A 151 -15.56 -6.09 -14.99
CA ILE A 151 -14.45 -6.28 -14.07
C ILE A 151 -15.04 -6.83 -12.77
N LYS A 152 -14.67 -8.06 -12.43
CA LYS A 152 -15.00 -8.69 -11.16
C LYS A 152 -13.97 -8.29 -10.12
N GLN A 153 -14.44 -8.04 -8.90
CA GLN A 153 -13.65 -7.60 -7.76
C GLN A 153 -13.72 -8.69 -6.69
N THR A 154 -12.57 -9.16 -6.21
CA THR A 154 -12.51 -10.16 -5.14
C THR A 154 -11.50 -9.70 -4.09
N VAL A 155 -11.93 -9.66 -2.83
CA VAL A 155 -11.00 -9.48 -1.70
C VAL A 155 -10.38 -10.84 -1.40
N VAL A 156 -9.05 -10.88 -1.29
CA VAL A 156 -8.30 -12.11 -1.04
C VAL A 156 -7.33 -11.93 0.12
N ASP A 157 -7.08 -13.00 0.89
CA ASP A 157 -6.10 -12.98 1.98
C ASP A 157 -4.65 -13.03 1.44
N THR A 158 -4.45 -13.68 0.30
CA THR A 158 -3.17 -13.79 -0.40
C THR A 158 -3.35 -13.64 -1.91
N ILE A 159 -2.33 -13.10 -2.57
CA ILE A 159 -2.31 -12.96 -4.04
C ILE A 159 -2.30 -14.37 -4.66
N THR A 160 -3.32 -14.69 -5.46
CA THR A 160 -3.57 -16.06 -5.93
C THR A 160 -2.78 -16.43 -7.18
N ARG A 161 -2.28 -15.46 -7.95
CA ARG A 161 -1.45 -15.69 -9.14
C ARG A 161 0.03 -15.40 -8.88
N ALA A 162 0.88 -16.31 -9.35
CA ALA A 162 2.32 -16.09 -9.41
C ALA A 162 2.66 -14.87 -10.30
N PRO A 163 3.79 -14.18 -10.06
CA PRO A 163 4.29 -13.10 -10.91
C PRO A 163 4.46 -13.52 -12.36
#